data_AF-A0A7R9ZMU9-F1
#
_entry.id   AF-A0A7R9ZMU9-F1
#
_cell.length_a   1.000
_cell.length_b   1.000
_cell.length_c   1.000
_cell.angle_alpha   90.00
_cell.angle_beta   90.00
_cell.angle_gamma   90.00
#
_symmetry.space_group_name_H-M   'P 1'
#
loop_
_entity.id
_entity.type
_entity.pdbx_description
1 polymer ?
#
loop_
_entity_poly.entity_id
_entity_poly.type
_entity_poly.pdbx_seq_one_letter_code
_entity_poly.pdbx_strand_id
1 'polypeptide(L)'
;AFPTFSTEPFFKDETLASSPVVRSKKVADAGARQDLVNEHKMPSVIVFPALPVAPLEMFQMRPLKWFIVPAFEKLDSEKKGLAQQYSDRVLFIEQPPLDFWKEVEAGKGTIFDNLRREKVLLMLNDMAQDARERIESVVNQQKHLWGDQSDPDEAARGSGKAAPSQEQNRDTVRVTHEGSSLKQGRAQEQAQAAASQYAQHSQDPDDHPGCDITTKDGNGDDGDANGCGKGLTGSTLVAVDKMHPNDEGYEIWGRFIASAVVQHWKEQC
;
A
#
# COMPACT_ATOMS: atom_id res chain seq x y z
N ALA A 1 -24.12 44.57 9.16
CA ALA A 1 -25.26 43.90 8.51
C ALA A 1 -24.71 43.10 7.34
N PHE A 2 -24.73 41.77 7.42
CA PHE A 2 -24.25 40.89 6.35
C PHE A 2 -25.37 40.69 5.32
N PRO A 3 -25.06 40.60 4.02
CA PRO A 3 -26.06 40.22 3.03
C PRO A 3 -26.43 38.75 3.24
N THR A 4 -27.68 38.51 3.62
CA THR A 4 -28.30 37.19 3.54
C THR A 4 -28.41 36.80 2.07
N PHE A 5 -27.53 35.89 1.63
CA PHE A 5 -27.69 35.23 0.35
C PHE A 5 -28.91 34.29 0.45
N SER A 6 -29.97 34.66 -0.26
CA SER A 6 -31.15 33.81 -0.45
C SER A 6 -30.78 32.69 -1.42
N THR A 7 -30.50 31.50 -0.90
CA THR A 7 -30.40 30.27 -1.68
C THR A 7 -31.80 29.80 -2.04
N GLU A 8 -32.38 30.37 -3.09
CA GLU A 8 -33.53 29.73 -3.73
C GLU A 8 -33.05 28.49 -4.50
N PRO A 9 -33.66 27.32 -4.28
CA PRO A 9 -33.34 26.13 -5.04
C PRO A 9 -33.91 26.26 -6.46
N PHE A 10 -33.03 26.55 -7.43
CA PHE A 10 -33.33 26.44 -8.85
C PHE A 10 -33.24 24.96 -9.28
N PHE A 11 -34.18 24.14 -8.82
CA PHE A 11 -34.44 22.84 -9.43
C PHE A 11 -35.85 22.89 -10.01
N LYS A 12 -35.93 23.02 -11.33
CA LYS A 12 -37.15 22.74 -12.07
C LYS A 12 -37.44 21.25 -11.90
N ASP A 13 -38.57 20.94 -11.29
CA ASP A 13 -39.19 19.61 -11.33
C ASP A 13 -39.46 19.23 -12.79
N GLU A 14 -38.51 18.54 -13.42
CA GLU A 14 -38.80 17.70 -14.58
C GLU A 14 -39.42 16.40 -14.05
N THR A 15 -40.74 16.45 -13.90
CA THR A 15 -41.61 15.31 -13.67
C THR A 15 -41.61 14.42 -14.92
N LEU A 16 -40.56 13.60 -15.08
CA LEU A 16 -40.55 12.52 -16.05
C LEU A 16 -41.50 11.43 -15.55
N ALA A 17 -42.68 11.41 -16.16
CA ALA A 17 -43.69 10.37 -16.01
C ALA A 17 -43.07 8.98 -16.26
N SER A 18 -42.93 8.23 -15.17
CA SER A 18 -42.59 6.80 -15.18
C SER A 18 -43.67 6.03 -15.93
N SER A 19 -43.35 5.58 -17.15
CA SER A 19 -44.20 4.65 -17.90
C SER A 19 -44.04 3.23 -17.31
N PRO A 20 -45.14 2.52 -17.01
CA PRO A 20 -45.08 1.15 -16.55
C PRO A 20 -44.69 0.23 -17.72
N VAL A 21 -43.46 -0.29 -17.70
CA VAL A 21 -43.00 -1.33 -18.63
C VAL A 21 -43.71 -2.65 -18.26
N VAL A 22 -44.73 -2.98 -19.04
CA VAL A 22 -45.42 -4.27 -19.00
C VAL A 22 -44.47 -5.37 -19.49
N ARG A 23 -43.88 -6.12 -18.55
CA ARG A 23 -43.11 -7.34 -18.85
C ARG A 23 -44.06 -8.45 -19.26
N SER A 24 -44.23 -8.62 -20.56
CA SER A 24 -44.86 -9.80 -21.15
C SER A 24 -43.94 -11.01 -20.96
N LYS A 25 -44.38 -11.97 -20.12
CA LYS A 25 -43.80 -13.31 -20.03
C LYS A 25 -44.15 -14.08 -21.31
N LYS A 26 -43.16 -14.36 -22.15
CA LYS A 26 -43.28 -15.37 -23.22
C LYS A 26 -42.43 -16.57 -22.84
N VAL A 27 -43.11 -17.70 -22.71
CA VAL A 27 -42.58 -19.01 -22.36
C VAL A 27 -42.13 -19.75 -23.62
N ALA A 28 -41.02 -20.47 -23.46
CA ALA A 28 -40.50 -21.59 -24.26
C ALA A 28 -40.09 -21.30 -25.71
N ASP A 29 -38.78 -21.41 -25.95
CA ASP A 29 -38.31 -22.44 -26.88
C ASP A 29 -36.97 -22.99 -26.42
N ALA A 30 -36.85 -24.31 -26.46
CA ALA A 30 -35.70 -25.09 -26.02
C ALA A 30 -34.93 -25.54 -27.27
N GLY A 31 -33.70 -25.07 -27.44
CA GLY A 31 -32.88 -25.56 -28.54
C GLY A 31 -31.64 -24.73 -28.82
N ALA A 32 -30.54 -25.11 -28.18
CA ALA A 32 -29.20 -25.09 -28.75
C ALA A 32 -28.75 -23.79 -29.45
N ARG A 33 -28.17 -22.88 -28.67
CA ARG A 33 -26.94 -22.14 -29.01
C ARG A 33 -26.49 -21.36 -27.78
N GLN A 34 -25.59 -21.95 -27.00
CA GLN A 34 -24.71 -21.21 -26.11
C GLN A 34 -23.66 -20.51 -26.98
N ASP A 35 -24.10 -19.67 -27.91
CA ASP A 35 -23.20 -18.73 -28.56
C ASP A 35 -22.85 -17.73 -27.48
N LEU A 36 -21.56 -17.74 -27.15
CA LEU A 36 -20.85 -16.89 -26.21
C LEU A 36 -21.19 -15.41 -26.46
N VAL A 37 -22.33 -14.97 -25.95
CA VAL A 37 -22.54 -13.56 -25.64
C VAL A 37 -21.64 -13.33 -24.42
N ASN A 38 -20.36 -13.11 -24.70
CA ASN A 38 -19.50 -12.35 -23.81
C ASN A 38 -20.18 -10.99 -23.69
N GLU A 39 -21.12 -10.88 -22.75
CA GLU A 39 -21.56 -9.58 -22.26
C GLU A 39 -20.26 -8.86 -21.94
N HIS A 40 -19.94 -7.86 -22.76
CA HIS A 40 -18.84 -6.96 -22.49
C HIS A 40 -19.23 -6.22 -21.21
N LYS A 41 -18.94 -6.84 -20.06
CA LYS A 41 -19.09 -6.25 -18.75
C LYS A 41 -18.22 -5.00 -18.80
N MET A 42 -18.87 -3.85 -18.94
CA MET A 42 -18.14 -2.60 -19.02
C MET A 42 -17.27 -2.47 -17.78
N PRO A 43 -16.03 -2.00 -17.92
CA PRO A 43 -15.13 -1.85 -16.79
C PRO A 43 -15.78 -0.91 -15.77
N SER A 44 -15.79 -1.32 -14.50
CA SER A 44 -16.24 -0.47 -13.42
C SER A 44 -15.33 0.75 -13.31
N VAL A 45 -15.92 1.93 -13.20
CA VAL A 45 -15.22 3.20 -13.04
C VAL A 45 -15.21 3.56 -11.56
N ILE A 46 -14.03 3.80 -11.01
CA ILE A 46 -13.87 4.27 -9.64
C ILE A 46 -13.76 5.80 -9.69
N VAL A 47 -14.63 6.48 -8.95
CA VAL A 47 -14.67 7.93 -8.88
C VAL A 47 -14.19 8.36 -7.49
N PHE A 48 -13.12 9.14 -7.50
CA PHE A 48 -12.53 9.69 -6.29
C PHE A 48 -13.24 10.97 -5.85
N PRO A 49 -13.31 11.23 -4.54
CA PRO A 49 -13.79 12.51 -4.05
C PRO A 49 -12.86 13.62 -4.53
N ALA A 50 -13.32 14.87 -4.47
CA ALA A 50 -12.48 16.02 -4.60
C ALA A 50 -11.37 15.94 -3.52
N LEU A 51 -10.23 16.57 -3.81
CA LEU A 51 -9.08 16.65 -2.92
C LEU A 51 -9.53 16.81 -1.46
N PRO A 52 -8.88 16.13 -0.48
CA PRO A 52 -9.30 16.23 0.89
C PRO A 52 -9.17 17.68 1.37
N VAL A 53 -10.29 18.41 1.39
CA VAL A 53 -10.29 19.85 1.69
C VAL A 53 -9.99 20.12 3.16
N ALA A 54 -10.22 19.11 4.00
CA ALA A 54 -10.18 19.18 5.45
C ALA A 54 -8.75 19.35 6.03
N PRO A 55 -7.72 18.57 5.64
CA PRO A 55 -6.36 18.71 6.18
C PRO A 55 -5.57 19.91 5.62
N LEU A 56 -5.97 20.51 4.50
CA LEU A 56 -5.16 21.55 3.86
C LEU A 56 -5.37 22.91 4.55
N GLU A 57 -4.39 23.35 5.34
CA GLU A 57 -4.45 24.59 6.14
C GLU A 57 -4.85 25.82 5.29
N MET A 58 -4.40 25.88 4.04
CA MET A 58 -4.70 27.01 3.18
C MET A 58 -6.18 27.10 2.78
N PHE A 59 -6.87 25.97 2.68
CA PHE A 59 -8.32 25.95 2.45
C PHE A 59 -9.10 26.33 3.71
N GLN A 60 -8.42 26.45 4.85
CA GLN A 60 -9.00 27.03 6.06
C GLN A 60 -8.86 28.56 6.11
N MET A 61 -8.03 29.17 5.25
CA MET A 61 -7.88 30.62 5.19
C MET A 61 -9.12 31.28 4.58
N ARG A 62 -9.61 32.34 5.22
CA ARG A 62 -10.65 33.20 4.63
C ARG A 62 -9.99 34.20 3.67
N PRO A 63 -10.61 34.53 2.52
CA PRO A 63 -11.95 34.13 2.09
C PRO A 63 -11.98 32.80 1.31
N LEU A 64 -10.83 32.20 1.00
CA LEU A 64 -10.72 31.04 0.12
C LEU A 64 -11.59 29.86 0.57
N LYS A 65 -11.62 29.59 1.88
CA LYS A 65 -12.51 28.60 2.52
C LYS A 65 -13.96 28.73 2.08
N TRP A 66 -14.47 29.95 1.96
CA TRP A 66 -15.88 30.21 1.66
C TRP A 66 -16.24 29.90 0.21
N PHE A 67 -15.27 29.90 -0.70
CA PHE A 67 -15.50 29.61 -2.11
C PHE A 67 -15.15 28.18 -2.46
N ILE A 68 -14.00 27.69 -1.98
CA ILE A 68 -13.46 26.39 -2.37
C ILE A 68 -14.23 25.25 -1.71
N VAL A 69 -14.54 25.34 -0.41
CA VAL A 69 -15.23 24.25 0.30
C VAL A 69 -16.60 23.95 -0.33
N PRO A 70 -17.49 24.94 -0.54
CA PRO A 70 -18.79 24.67 -1.16
C PRO A 70 -18.68 24.21 -2.62
N ALA A 71 -17.66 24.67 -3.36
CA ALA A 71 -17.44 24.24 -4.73
C ALA A 71 -17.06 22.75 -4.80
N PHE A 72 -16.17 22.29 -3.93
CA PHE A 72 -15.80 20.88 -3.85
C PHE A 72 -16.93 20.01 -3.31
N GLU A 73 -17.66 20.46 -2.29
CA GLU A 73 -18.84 19.76 -1.77
C GLU A 73 -19.91 19.58 -2.85
N LYS A 74 -20.14 20.60 -3.68
CA LYS A 74 -21.08 20.52 -4.81
C LYS A 74 -20.59 19.52 -5.86
N LEU A 75 -19.31 19.58 -6.23
CA LEU A 75 -18.72 18.68 -7.22
C LEU A 75 -18.77 17.21 -6.76
N ASP A 76 -18.53 16.96 -5.48
CA ASP A 76 -18.65 15.60 -4.92
C ASP A 76 -20.10 15.14 -4.78
N SER A 77 -21.03 16.05 -4.49
CA SER A 77 -22.46 15.74 -4.51
C SER A 77 -22.93 15.31 -5.90
N GLU A 78 -22.46 15.99 -6.96
CA GLU A 78 -22.77 15.63 -8.35
C GLU A 78 -22.15 14.28 -8.74
N LYS A 79 -20.88 14.03 -8.39
CA LYS A 79 -20.24 12.73 -8.59
C LYS A 79 -20.97 11.61 -7.85
N LYS A 80 -21.39 11.85 -6.61
CA LYS A 80 -22.15 10.88 -5.81
C LYS A 80 -23.51 10.61 -6.45
N GLY A 81 -24.19 11.62 -6.95
CA GLY A 81 -25.44 11.47 -7.72
C GLY A 81 -25.26 10.62 -8.97
N LEU A 82 -24.19 10.86 -9.73
CA LEU A 82 -23.83 10.04 -10.89
C LEU A 82 -23.53 8.58 -10.49
N ALA A 83 -22.79 8.36 -9.40
CA ALA A 83 -22.49 7.02 -8.92
C ALA A 83 -23.74 6.26 -8.44
N GLN A 84 -24.71 6.96 -7.84
CA GLN A 84 -26.00 6.36 -7.48
C GLN A 84 -26.81 6.00 -8.73
N GLN A 85 -26.82 6.87 -9.75
CA GLN A 85 -27.51 6.62 -11.01
C GLN A 85 -26.94 5.40 -11.76
N TYR A 86 -25.63 5.18 -11.64
CA TYR A 86 -24.90 4.10 -12.30
C TYR A 86 -24.21 3.16 -11.29
N SER A 87 -24.93 2.72 -10.25
CA SER A 87 -24.36 1.90 -9.17
C SER A 87 -23.82 0.53 -9.61
N ASP A 88 -24.24 0.05 -10.78
CA ASP A 88 -23.71 -1.16 -11.42
C ASP A 88 -22.29 -0.96 -12.00
N ARG A 89 -21.90 0.30 -12.26
CA ARG A 89 -20.70 0.63 -13.03
C ARG A 89 -19.77 1.59 -12.31
N VAL A 90 -20.31 2.46 -11.47
CA VAL A 90 -19.58 3.60 -10.91
C VAL A 90 -19.53 3.44 -9.39
N LEU A 91 -18.32 3.24 -8.88
CA LEU A 91 -18.05 3.22 -7.44
C LEU A 91 -17.55 4.59 -7.02
N PHE A 92 -18.34 5.32 -6.24
CA PHE A 92 -17.88 6.53 -5.57
C PHE A 92 -17.27 6.20 -4.22
N ILE A 93 -16.05 6.65 -3.99
CA ILE A 93 -15.37 6.52 -2.70
C ILE A 93 -15.61 7.80 -1.90
N GLU A 94 -16.19 7.68 -0.72
CA GLU A 94 -16.38 8.84 0.15
C GLU A 94 -15.05 9.35 0.70
N GLN A 95 -14.94 10.66 0.87
CA GLN A 95 -13.77 11.27 1.49
C GLN A 95 -13.68 10.84 2.97
N PRO A 96 -12.47 10.52 3.49
CA PRO A 96 -12.32 10.28 4.91
C PRO A 96 -12.73 11.51 5.74
N PRO A 97 -13.41 11.32 6.89
CA PRO A 97 -13.80 12.42 7.76
C PRO A 97 -12.57 13.12 8.36
N LEU A 98 -12.72 14.35 8.84
CA LEU A 98 -11.60 15.10 9.44
C LEU A 98 -11.01 14.38 10.66
N ASP A 99 -11.84 13.72 11.47
CA ASP A 99 -11.36 13.03 12.66
C ASP A 99 -10.50 11.80 12.32
N PHE A 100 -10.73 11.18 11.16
CA PHE A 100 -9.85 10.13 10.64
C PHE A 100 -8.43 10.66 10.45
N TRP A 101 -8.26 11.83 9.82
CA TRP A 101 -6.94 12.42 9.62
C TRP A 101 -6.27 12.79 10.94
N LYS A 102 -7.02 13.33 11.90
CA LYS A 102 -6.48 13.62 13.24
C LYS A 102 -6.02 12.35 13.97
N GLU A 103 -6.77 11.25 13.83
CA GLU A 103 -6.36 9.97 14.41
C GLU A 103 -5.08 9.45 13.79
N VAL A 104 -4.97 9.51 12.45
CA VAL A 104 -3.76 9.08 11.73
C VAL A 104 -2.56 9.95 12.09
N GLU A 105 -2.71 11.27 12.15
CA GLU A 105 -1.66 12.20 12.60
C GLU A 105 -1.25 11.95 14.06
N ALA A 106 -2.19 11.53 14.90
CA ALA A 106 -1.91 11.12 16.27
C ALA A 106 -1.31 9.70 16.39
N GLY A 107 -1.02 9.03 15.27
CA GLY A 107 -0.49 7.66 15.25
C GLY A 107 -1.49 6.62 15.75
N LYS A 108 -2.78 6.85 15.53
CA LYS A 108 -3.89 6.00 15.97
C LYS A 108 -4.71 5.50 14.79
N GLY A 109 -5.49 4.45 15.04
CA GLY A 109 -6.46 3.91 14.10
C GLY A 109 -5.95 2.72 13.29
N THR A 110 -6.89 1.98 12.70
CA THR A 110 -6.62 0.71 12.01
C THR A 110 -5.72 0.85 10.80
N ILE A 111 -5.83 1.97 10.07
CA ILE A 111 -4.97 2.23 8.89
C ILE A 111 -3.53 2.47 9.33
N PHE A 112 -3.30 3.22 10.40
CA PHE A 112 -1.97 3.43 10.96
C PHE A 112 -1.36 2.12 11.46
N ASP A 113 -2.14 1.30 12.18
CA ASP A 113 -1.69 -0.02 12.65
C ASP A 113 -1.31 -0.95 11.48
N ASN A 114 -2.08 -0.92 10.39
CA ASN A 114 -1.80 -1.70 9.19
C ASN A 114 -0.52 -1.22 8.50
N LEU A 115 -0.33 0.09 8.36
CA LEU A 115 0.91 0.69 7.84
C LEU A 115 2.13 0.27 8.65
N ARG A 116 2.04 0.37 9.97
CA ARG A 116 3.12 -0.03 10.87
C ARG A 116 3.42 -1.52 10.74
N ARG A 117 2.40 -2.37 10.69
CA ARG A 117 2.57 -3.82 10.49
C ARG A 117 3.26 -4.11 9.16
N GLU A 118 2.84 -3.47 8.09
CA GLU A 118 3.43 -3.68 6.77
C GLU A 118 4.87 -3.21 6.69
N LYS A 119 5.18 -2.05 7.27
CA LYS A 119 6.57 -1.57 7.38
C LYS A 119 7.46 -2.59 8.08
N VAL A 120 6.97 -3.17 9.19
CA VAL A 120 7.69 -4.26 9.89
C VAL A 120 7.85 -5.49 8.99
N LEU A 121 6.82 -5.89 8.24
CA LEU A 121 6.90 -7.03 7.33
C LEU A 121 7.90 -6.81 6.19
N LEU A 122 7.94 -5.61 5.61
CA LEU A 122 8.90 -5.24 4.57
C LEU A 122 10.33 -5.27 5.12
N MET A 123 10.56 -4.69 6.31
CA MET A 123 11.87 -4.76 6.97
C MET A 123 12.32 -6.20 7.24
N LEU A 124 11.40 -7.06 7.72
CA LEU A 124 11.70 -8.47 7.94
C LEU A 124 12.03 -9.20 6.62
N ASN A 125 11.34 -8.86 5.53
CA ASN A 125 11.62 -9.41 4.21
C ASN A 125 13.00 -8.99 3.69
N ASP A 126 13.37 -7.72 3.85
CA ASP A 126 14.69 -7.20 3.47
C ASP A 126 15.80 -7.87 4.28
N MET A 127 15.60 -8.03 5.60
CA MET A 127 16.52 -8.77 6.46
C MET A 127 16.66 -10.24 6.04
N ALA A 128 15.55 -10.88 5.66
CA ALA A 128 15.57 -12.27 5.19
C ALA A 128 16.31 -12.39 3.85
N GLN A 129 16.17 -11.41 2.97
CA GLN A 129 16.88 -11.36 1.70
C GLN A 129 18.39 -11.16 1.90
N ASP A 130 18.82 -10.21 2.73
CA ASP A 130 20.24 -10.01 3.06
C ASP A 130 20.84 -11.28 3.69
N ALA A 131 20.11 -11.93 4.61
CA ALA A 131 20.55 -13.20 5.19
C ALA A 131 20.73 -14.29 4.12
N ARG A 132 19.83 -14.37 3.14
CA ARG A 132 19.93 -15.31 2.02
C ARG A 132 21.15 -15.02 1.14
N GLU A 133 21.38 -13.77 0.78
CA GLU A 133 22.53 -13.35 -0.03
C GLU A 133 23.86 -13.68 0.66
N ARG A 134 23.93 -13.50 1.99
CA ARG A 134 25.10 -13.90 2.79
C ARG A 134 25.32 -15.42 2.78
N ILE A 135 24.26 -16.21 2.92
CA ILE A 135 24.35 -17.69 2.86
C ILE A 135 24.82 -18.13 1.49
N GLU A 136 24.24 -17.59 0.41
CA GLU A 136 24.64 -17.90 -0.97
C GLU A 136 26.11 -17.53 -1.22
N SER A 137 26.56 -16.39 -0.70
CA SER A 137 27.97 -15.99 -0.75
C SER A 137 28.90 -17.00 -0.07
N VAL A 138 28.57 -17.47 1.14
CA VAL A 138 29.37 -18.48 1.85
C VAL A 138 29.37 -19.83 1.11
N VAL A 139 28.23 -20.26 0.59
CA VAL A 139 28.12 -21.50 -0.20
C VAL A 139 28.98 -21.41 -1.47
N ASN A 140 28.95 -20.29 -2.17
CA ASN A 140 29.75 -20.06 -3.36
C ASN A 140 31.25 -20.04 -3.04
N GLN A 141 31.67 -19.44 -1.93
CA GLN A 141 33.06 -19.48 -1.45
C GLN A 141 33.51 -20.92 -1.17
N GLN A 142 32.69 -21.72 -0.49
CA GLN A 142 33.00 -23.13 -0.21
C GLN A 142 33.09 -23.96 -1.50
N LYS A 143 32.18 -23.73 -2.45
CA LYS A 143 32.22 -24.40 -3.75
C LYS A 143 33.53 -24.11 -4.49
N HIS A 144 34.04 -22.89 -4.41
CA HIS A 144 35.32 -22.53 -5.03
C HIS A 144 36.51 -23.23 -4.35
N LEU A 145 36.50 -23.33 -3.02
CA LEU A 145 37.53 -24.04 -2.26
C LEU A 145 37.54 -25.55 -2.53
N TRP A 146 36.37 -26.15 -2.80
CA TRP A 146 36.24 -27.60 -3.00
C TRP A 146 36.31 -28.00 -4.47
N GLY A 147 35.88 -27.13 -5.38
CA GLY A 147 35.88 -27.37 -6.83
C GLY A 147 37.27 -27.37 -7.46
N ASP A 148 38.27 -26.76 -6.80
CA ASP A 148 39.66 -26.74 -7.28
C ASP A 148 40.45 -28.02 -6.93
N GLN A 149 39.81 -29.00 -6.28
CA GLN A 149 40.35 -30.36 -6.13
C GLN A 149 39.95 -31.29 -7.28
N SER A 150 39.40 -30.74 -8.37
CA SER A 150 39.20 -31.51 -9.61
C SER A 150 40.57 -31.96 -10.10
N ASP A 151 40.85 -33.26 -9.98
CA ASP A 151 42.14 -33.86 -10.28
C ASP A 151 42.66 -33.38 -11.65
N PRO A 152 43.82 -32.69 -11.72
CA PRO A 152 44.39 -32.25 -12.99
C PRO A 152 44.70 -33.42 -13.94
N ASP A 153 44.69 -34.65 -13.43
CA ASP A 153 44.92 -35.89 -14.18
C ASP A 153 43.70 -36.35 -15.01
N GLU A 154 42.49 -35.82 -14.77
CA GLU A 154 41.31 -36.17 -15.57
C GLU A 154 41.30 -35.45 -16.94
N ALA A 155 41.97 -34.30 -17.06
CA ALA A 155 42.16 -33.60 -18.34
C ALA A 155 43.07 -34.37 -19.32
N ALA A 156 43.90 -35.31 -18.84
CA ALA A 156 44.78 -36.13 -19.68
C ALA A 156 44.11 -37.43 -20.18
N ARG A 157 42.93 -37.81 -19.67
CA ARG A 157 42.27 -39.09 -19.96
C ARG A 157 40.93 -38.91 -20.67
N GLY A 158 40.88 -38.36 -21.89
CA GLY A 158 39.55 -38.28 -22.53
C GLY A 158 39.40 -37.79 -23.98
N SER A 159 40.29 -38.11 -24.92
CA SER A 159 39.97 -38.07 -26.36
C SER A 159 39.32 -39.38 -26.87
N GLY A 160 38.65 -40.12 -25.99
CA GLY A 160 38.04 -41.41 -26.29
C GLY A 160 36.52 -41.31 -26.38
N LYS A 161 35.98 -41.17 -27.60
CA LYS A 161 34.55 -41.39 -27.89
C LYS A 161 34.15 -42.80 -27.45
N ALA A 162 33.33 -42.93 -26.41
CA ALA A 162 32.65 -44.17 -26.09
C ALA A 162 31.16 -43.92 -25.80
N ALA A 163 30.35 -44.84 -26.30
CA ALA A 163 28.90 -44.79 -26.49
C ALA A 163 28.09 -44.90 -25.18
N PRO A 164 26.80 -44.49 -25.19
CA PRO A 164 25.98 -44.47 -23.98
C PRO A 164 25.48 -45.89 -23.66
N SER A 165 25.95 -46.43 -22.54
CA SER A 165 25.37 -47.64 -21.95
C SER A 165 24.56 -47.22 -20.73
N GLN A 166 23.25 -47.49 -20.80
CA GLN A 166 22.34 -47.43 -19.68
C GLN A 166 22.86 -48.36 -18.57
N GLU A 167 23.12 -47.86 -17.37
CA GLU A 167 23.06 -48.74 -16.22
C GLU A 167 22.56 -48.02 -14.97
N GLN A 168 21.56 -48.67 -14.39
CA GLN A 168 20.82 -48.30 -13.21
C GLN A 168 21.72 -48.41 -11.99
N ASN A 169 21.88 -47.34 -11.22
CA ASN A 169 22.17 -47.50 -9.80
C ASN A 169 21.70 -46.28 -9.01
N ARG A 170 20.51 -46.41 -8.42
CA ARG A 170 20.00 -45.51 -7.39
C ARG A 170 20.51 -46.01 -6.04
N ASP A 171 21.76 -45.67 -5.72
CA ASP A 171 22.24 -45.82 -4.35
C ASP A 171 21.72 -44.67 -3.50
N THR A 172 20.94 -45.05 -2.50
CA THR A 172 20.24 -44.17 -1.58
C THR A 172 21.23 -43.74 -0.51
N VAL A 173 21.88 -42.59 -0.72
CA VAL A 173 22.76 -41.96 0.29
C VAL A 173 21.91 -41.55 1.48
N ARG A 174 21.95 -42.38 2.53
CA ARG A 174 21.27 -42.14 3.80
C ARG A 174 22.08 -41.13 4.60
N VAL A 175 21.78 -39.84 4.40
CA VAL A 175 22.32 -38.74 5.21
C VAL A 175 21.83 -38.91 6.66
N THR A 176 22.72 -39.30 7.56
CA THR A 176 22.43 -39.40 9.00
C THR A 176 22.29 -38.01 9.59
N HIS A 177 21.05 -37.64 9.93
CA HIS A 177 20.58 -36.32 10.39
C HIS A 177 20.93 -35.98 11.86
N GLU A 178 21.97 -36.57 12.47
CA GLU A 178 22.18 -36.43 13.92
C GLU A 178 22.87 -35.13 14.36
N GLY A 179 23.42 -34.33 13.43
CA GLY A 179 24.07 -33.05 13.74
C GLY A 179 23.21 -31.79 13.62
N SER A 180 21.99 -31.88 13.06
CA SER A 180 21.23 -30.70 12.63
C SER A 180 20.29 -30.12 13.71
N SER A 181 19.90 -30.94 14.71
CA SER A 181 18.92 -30.52 15.72
C SER A 181 19.46 -29.50 16.74
N LEU A 182 20.77 -29.55 17.05
CA LEU A 182 21.38 -28.65 18.04
C LEU A 182 21.63 -27.23 17.51
N LYS A 183 21.83 -27.08 16.19
CA LYS A 183 22.03 -25.76 15.56
C LYS A 183 20.70 -25.00 15.36
N GLN A 184 19.62 -25.73 15.13
CA GLN A 184 18.30 -25.14 14.90
C GLN A 184 17.72 -24.48 16.17
N GLY A 185 17.97 -25.08 17.34
CA GLY A 185 17.57 -24.50 18.64
C GLY A 185 18.24 -23.15 18.92
N ARG A 186 19.55 -23.02 18.67
CA ARG A 186 20.28 -21.75 18.90
C ARG A 186 19.84 -20.63 17.97
N ALA A 187 19.57 -20.94 16.70
CA ALA A 187 19.08 -19.94 15.75
C ALA A 187 17.68 -19.43 16.13
N GLN A 188 16.80 -20.33 16.58
CA GLN A 188 15.45 -19.97 17.01
C GLN A 188 15.47 -19.16 18.32
N GLU A 189 16.34 -19.50 19.26
CA GLU A 189 16.52 -18.77 20.52
C GLU A 189 17.09 -17.36 20.29
N GLN A 190 18.06 -17.21 19.37
CA GLN A 190 18.59 -15.88 19.00
C GLN A 190 17.54 -15.01 18.29
N ALA A 191 16.71 -15.60 17.41
CA ALA A 191 15.62 -14.87 16.75
C ALA A 191 14.54 -14.40 17.75
N GLN A 192 14.20 -15.24 18.74
CA GLN A 192 13.25 -14.85 19.81
C GLN A 192 13.82 -13.77 20.74
N ALA A 193 15.12 -13.84 21.05
CA ALA A 193 15.79 -12.81 21.84
C ALA A 193 15.84 -11.45 21.12
N ALA A 194 16.15 -11.44 19.81
CA ALA A 194 16.15 -10.22 19.00
C ALA A 194 14.75 -9.60 18.87
N ALA A 195 13.72 -10.43 18.66
CA ALA A 195 12.33 -9.96 18.62
C ALA A 195 11.86 -9.35 19.97
N SER A 196 12.28 -9.95 21.08
CA SER A 196 11.96 -9.46 22.43
C SER A 196 12.66 -8.13 22.75
N GLN A 197 13.92 -7.96 22.33
CA GLN A 197 14.65 -6.70 22.48
C GLN A 197 14.01 -5.57 21.67
N TYR A 198 13.58 -5.85 20.43
CA TYR A 198 12.89 -4.87 19.60
C TYR A 198 11.53 -4.44 20.20
N ALA A 199 10.78 -5.38 20.76
CA ALA A 199 9.50 -5.08 21.43
C ALA A 199 9.67 -4.20 22.67
N GLN A 200 10.77 -4.36 23.42
CA GLN A 200 11.09 -3.52 24.58
C GLN A 200 11.56 -2.12 24.19
N HIS A 201 12.27 -1.97 23.06
CA HIS A 201 12.76 -0.65 22.63
C HIS A 201 11.67 0.20 21.95
N SER A 202 10.57 -0.41 21.52
CA SER A 202 9.47 0.29 20.84
C SER A 202 8.46 0.95 21.79
N GLN A 203 8.72 0.99 23.11
CA GLN A 203 7.82 1.59 24.12
C GLN A 203 8.19 3.02 24.56
N ASP A 204 9.24 3.63 24.00
CA ASP A 204 9.49 5.08 24.15
C ASP A 204 8.96 5.82 22.90
N PRO A 205 7.78 6.45 22.95
CA PRO A 205 7.19 7.16 21.82
C PRO A 205 7.85 8.52 21.52
N ASP A 206 8.85 8.95 22.29
CA ASP A 206 9.41 10.31 22.21
C ASP A 206 10.83 10.39 21.63
N ASP A 207 11.52 9.26 21.38
CA ASP A 207 12.84 9.27 20.74
C ASP A 207 12.72 8.89 19.25
N HIS A 208 12.27 9.86 18.45
CA HIS A 208 12.51 9.82 17.01
C HIS A 208 14.01 10.05 16.77
N PRO A 209 14.80 9.07 16.26
CA PRO A 209 16.13 9.37 15.76
C PRO A 209 15.95 10.30 14.57
N GLY A 210 16.37 11.55 14.75
CA GLY A 210 16.25 12.61 13.77
C GLY A 210 16.72 12.15 12.40
N CYS A 211 15.78 12.15 11.45
CA CYS A 211 16.06 12.11 10.03
C CYS A 211 16.70 13.46 9.68
N ASP A 212 17.96 13.62 10.05
CA ASP A 212 18.73 14.81 9.77
C ASP A 212 19.14 14.75 8.30
N ILE A 213 18.22 15.10 7.41
CA ILE A 213 18.50 15.39 6.01
C ILE A 213 19.17 16.76 5.97
N THR A 214 20.40 16.83 6.51
CA THR A 214 21.28 17.97 6.29
C THR A 214 21.92 17.78 4.92
N THR A 215 21.38 18.49 3.94
CA THR A 215 22.12 18.85 2.73
C THR A 215 23.42 19.53 3.19
N LYS A 216 24.54 18.82 3.06
CA LYS A 216 25.89 19.35 3.23
C LYS A 216 26.15 20.37 2.12
N ASP A 217 25.73 21.60 2.34
CA ASP A 217 26.31 22.75 1.67
C ASP A 217 27.14 23.51 2.70
N GLY A 218 28.39 23.76 2.32
CA GLY A 218 29.46 24.12 3.23
C GLY A 218 29.25 25.45 3.98
N ASN A 219 29.74 25.43 5.22
CA ASN A 219 30.65 26.43 5.79
C ASN A 219 30.18 27.89 5.74
N GLY A 220 29.50 28.33 6.80
CA GLY A 220 29.18 29.73 7.05
C GLY A 220 28.77 29.93 8.51
N ASP A 221 29.68 30.53 9.24
CA ASP A 221 29.71 30.86 10.67
C ASP A 221 28.65 31.87 11.12
N ASP A 222 28.42 31.88 12.43
CA ASP A 222 27.81 32.92 13.28
C ASP A 222 26.30 33.24 13.20
N GLY A 223 25.65 33.10 14.36
CA GLY A 223 24.78 34.17 14.86
C GLY A 223 23.42 33.76 15.39
N ASP A 224 23.35 33.65 16.72
CA ASP A 224 22.20 33.88 17.59
C ASP A 224 20.87 34.30 16.94
N ALA A 225 19.86 33.43 17.06
CA ALA A 225 18.51 33.74 17.55
C ALA A 225 17.56 32.61 17.13
N ASN A 226 17.38 31.60 17.99
CA ASN A 226 16.23 30.72 17.88
C ASN A 226 15.62 30.49 19.26
N GLY A 227 14.90 31.53 19.71
CA GLY A 227 13.68 31.26 20.45
C GLY A 227 12.83 30.37 19.57
N CYS A 228 12.81 29.08 19.90
CA CYS A 228 11.95 28.07 19.30
C CYS A 228 10.50 28.50 19.55
N GLY A 229 10.03 29.40 18.70
CA GLY A 229 8.63 29.68 18.56
C GLY A 229 7.98 28.34 18.34
N LYS A 230 6.99 28.04 19.17
CA LYS A 230 6.00 26.99 18.92
C LYS A 230 5.23 27.40 17.66
N GLY A 231 5.92 27.38 16.53
CA GLY A 231 5.37 27.56 15.22
C GLY A 231 4.43 26.39 15.04
N LEU A 232 3.18 26.74 14.73
CA LEU A 232 2.12 25.83 14.33
C LEU A 232 2.74 24.64 13.59
N THR A 233 2.82 23.51 14.30
CA THR A 233 3.35 22.26 13.76
C THR A 233 2.42 21.88 12.64
N GLY A 234 2.82 22.20 11.41
CA GLY A 234 2.10 21.76 10.22
C GLY A 234 1.95 20.25 10.27
N SER A 235 0.86 19.74 9.70
CA SER A 235 0.64 18.31 9.55
C SER A 235 1.87 17.66 8.90
N THR A 236 2.43 16.64 9.56
CA THR A 236 3.56 15.85 9.05
C THR A 236 3.22 15.08 7.78
N LEU A 237 1.94 15.02 7.38
CA LEU A 237 1.46 14.29 6.21
C LEU A 237 1.28 15.17 4.97
N VAL A 238 1.56 16.47 5.10
CA VAL A 238 1.44 17.43 4.01
C VAL A 238 2.82 18.03 3.72
N ALA A 239 3.12 18.23 2.44
CA ALA A 239 4.35 18.85 1.97
C ALA A 239 4.49 20.31 2.48
N VAL A 240 5.67 20.89 2.28
CA VAL A 240 6.02 22.26 2.72
C VAL A 240 5.04 23.31 2.20
N ASP A 241 4.43 23.07 1.03
CA ASP A 241 3.44 23.96 0.42
C ASP A 241 2.06 23.89 1.05
N LYS A 242 1.83 22.97 2.00
CA LYS A 242 0.56 22.73 2.68
C LYS A 242 -0.61 22.43 1.73
N MET A 243 -0.30 22.02 0.50
CA MET A 243 -1.24 21.70 -0.60
C MET A 243 -1.23 20.21 -0.91
N HIS A 244 -0.03 19.67 -1.10
CA HIS A 244 0.14 18.31 -1.57
C HIS A 244 0.41 17.41 -0.37
N PRO A 245 -0.24 16.25 -0.25
CA PRO A 245 0.25 15.22 0.65
C PRO A 245 1.73 14.96 0.34
N ASN A 246 2.53 14.70 1.37
CA ASN A 246 3.86 14.14 1.12
C ASN A 246 3.74 12.65 0.75
N ASP A 247 4.87 11.98 0.52
CA ASP A 247 4.87 10.56 0.12
C ASP A 247 4.07 9.68 1.09
N GLU A 248 4.21 9.93 2.40
CA GLU A 248 3.47 9.21 3.45
C GLU A 248 1.96 9.54 3.42
N GLY A 249 1.59 10.80 3.22
CA GLY A 249 0.20 11.23 3.06
C GLY A 249 -0.48 10.61 1.82
N TYR A 250 0.23 10.52 0.68
CA TYR A 250 -0.27 9.82 -0.51
C TYR A 250 -0.42 8.32 -0.28
N GLU A 251 0.51 7.71 0.46
CA GLU A 251 0.42 6.29 0.80
C GLU A 251 -0.82 5.99 1.66
N ILE A 252 -1.05 6.78 2.73
CA ILE A 252 -2.24 6.67 3.59
C ILE A 252 -3.51 6.82 2.76
N TRP A 253 -3.55 7.83 1.89
CA TRP A 253 -4.74 8.10 1.08
C TRP A 253 -5.00 6.97 0.07
N GLY A 254 -3.97 6.47 -0.60
CA GLY A 254 -4.05 5.32 -1.51
C GLY A 254 -4.56 4.06 -0.81
N ARG A 255 -4.13 3.81 0.44
CA ARG A 255 -4.61 2.67 1.23
C ARG A 255 -6.07 2.81 1.65
N PHE A 256 -6.49 4.00 2.04
CA PHE A 256 -7.90 4.27 2.33
C PHE A 256 -8.78 4.01 1.09
N ILE A 257 -8.33 4.45 -0.07
CA ILE A 257 -8.99 4.16 -1.35
C ILE A 257 -9.05 2.64 -1.61
N ALA A 258 -7.93 1.95 -1.47
CA ALA A 258 -7.86 0.52 -1.74
C ALA A 258 -8.76 -0.29 -0.80
N SER A 259 -8.83 0.08 0.49
CA SER A 259 -9.69 -0.59 1.46
C SER A 259 -11.17 -0.43 1.11
N ALA A 260 -11.59 0.77 0.68
CA ALA A 260 -12.95 1.03 0.23
C ALA A 260 -13.31 0.20 -1.01
N VAL A 261 -12.40 0.08 -1.98
CA VAL A 261 -12.60 -0.76 -3.17
C VAL A 261 -12.74 -2.23 -2.81
N VAL A 262 -11.87 -2.75 -1.94
CA VAL A 262 -11.94 -4.15 -1.49
C VAL A 262 -13.22 -4.43 -0.72
N GLN A 263 -13.64 -3.51 0.15
CA GLN A 263 -14.90 -3.64 0.87
C GLN A 263 -16.08 -3.70 -0.10
N HIS A 264 -16.15 -2.77 -1.05
CA HIS A 264 -17.22 -2.75 -2.04
C HIS A 264 -17.25 -4.03 -2.89
N TRP A 265 -16.09 -4.55 -3.31
CA TRP A 265 -16.01 -5.82 -4.02
C TRP A 265 -16.62 -6.96 -3.21
N LYS A 266 -16.29 -7.05 -1.92
CA LYS A 266 -16.81 -8.10 -1.02
C LYS A 266 -18.32 -8.04 -0.86
N GLU A 267 -18.92 -6.86 -0.92
CA GLU A 267 -20.38 -6.68 -0.83
C GLU A 267 -21.11 -7.15 -2.11
N GLN A 268 -20.41 -7.27 -3.24
CA GLN A 268 -20.99 -7.73 -4.51
C GLN A 268 -20.86 -9.25 -4.76
N CYS A 269 -20.02 -9.95 -3.99
CA CYS A 269 -19.76 -11.39 -4.15
C CYS A 269 -20.53 -12.22 -3.13
#